data_AF-A0A0M8WEE1-F1
#
_entry.id   AF-A0A0M8WEE1-F1
#
_cell.length_a   1.000
_cell.length_b   1.000
_cell.length_c   1.000
_cell.angle_alpha   90.00
_cell.angle_beta   90.00
_cell.angle_gamma   90.00
#
_symmetry.space_group_name_H-M   'P 1'
#
loop_
_entity.id
_entity.type
_entity.pdbx_description
1 polymer ?
#
loop_
_entity_poly.entity_id
_entity_poly.type
_entity_poly.pdbx_seq_one_letter_code
_entity_poly.pdbx_strand_id
1 'polypeptide(L)'
;MTSSTDAPPIRCFLSYARQDDVVMDFVAPFAASLRHYAYADRGRSLEIFLDRDAIGWGDLVQPVLRSAIRSATVLLPVLTRRYFDRPYCRKELFLFYNQAFVAGVRGLLLPVVLLGDSFLTEDNPDLAVQIVVQRQFHSVRQAWLEGPSSPQWRRTMLSLAGALVDAVEEAELALSVPPALTDTDVSAELDRFTTDVQTMIGTTRSVVSEFQSLVGGDPALLTPGAHRLREAAWTFERRAVEVDRLLRATGSSCAPAVTAELLSLLPGVRALLTSTRRAEAADAPVRRTMAVFREGLTALRSGLCVVKSWAELPNPGQ
;
A
#
# COMPACT_ATOMS: atom_id res chain seq x y z
N MET A 1 42.10 7.01 -6.25
CA MET A 1 40.84 6.30 -5.97
C MET A 1 40.20 6.99 -4.78
N THR A 2 39.31 7.95 -5.04
CA THR A 2 38.61 8.71 -4.00
C THR A 2 37.54 7.81 -3.40
N SER A 3 37.77 7.36 -2.16
CA SER A 3 36.77 6.63 -1.38
C SER A 3 35.56 7.53 -1.15
N SER A 4 34.45 7.20 -1.78
CA SER A 4 33.13 7.82 -1.57
C SER A 4 32.61 7.46 -0.18
N THR A 5 33.13 8.12 0.85
CA THR A 5 32.64 7.98 2.24
C THR A 5 31.62 9.06 2.59
N ASP A 6 31.20 9.89 1.61
CA ASP A 6 30.45 11.15 1.84
C ASP A 6 29.04 11.18 1.21
N ALA A 7 28.60 10.06 0.60
CA ALA A 7 27.23 9.97 0.10
C ALA A 7 26.24 9.91 1.28
N PRO A 8 25.12 10.66 1.24
CA PRO A 8 24.14 10.63 2.31
C PRO A 8 23.59 9.22 2.53
N PRO A 9 23.20 8.87 3.76
CA PRO A 9 22.67 7.54 4.04
C PRO A 9 21.40 7.30 3.22
N ILE A 10 21.31 6.10 2.65
CA ILE A 10 20.09 5.65 1.98
C ILE A 10 19.04 5.43 3.06
N ARG A 11 17.90 6.10 2.92
CA ARG A 11 16.79 5.97 3.84
C ARG A 11 15.85 4.88 3.34
N CYS A 12 15.44 3.97 4.22
CA CYS A 12 14.50 2.92 3.88
C CYS A 12 13.34 2.93 4.87
N PHE A 13 12.12 2.87 4.37
CA PHE A 13 10.94 2.65 5.19
C PHE A 13 10.52 1.18 5.08
N LEU A 14 10.56 0.47 6.19
CA LEU A 14 10.19 -0.94 6.26
C LEU A 14 8.74 -1.07 6.74
N SER A 15 7.84 -1.40 5.81
CA SER A 15 6.41 -1.59 6.09
C SER A 15 6.11 -3.08 6.28
N TYR A 16 5.44 -3.45 7.37
CA TYR A 16 5.17 -4.86 7.68
C TYR A 16 3.95 -5.07 8.57
N ALA A 17 3.42 -6.30 8.54
CA ALA A 17 2.38 -6.71 9.48
C ALA A 17 3.01 -7.01 10.85
N ARG A 18 2.83 -6.14 11.84
CA ARG A 18 3.46 -6.28 13.17
C ARG A 18 3.07 -7.56 13.90
N GLN A 19 1.80 -7.95 13.80
CA GLN A 19 1.27 -9.17 14.43
C GLN A 19 1.90 -10.45 13.89
N ASP A 20 2.47 -10.37 12.69
CA ASP A 20 3.13 -11.46 12.02
C ASP A 20 4.59 -11.57 12.51
N ASP A 21 5.26 -10.44 12.72
CA ASP A 21 6.62 -10.39 13.24
C ASP A 21 6.75 -10.82 14.72
N VAL A 22 5.69 -10.69 15.53
CA VAL A 22 5.67 -11.18 16.94
C VAL A 22 6.08 -12.66 17.05
N VAL A 23 5.74 -13.47 16.05
CA VAL A 23 6.05 -14.91 16.02
C VAL A 23 7.22 -15.20 15.09
N MET A 24 7.38 -14.43 14.01
CA MET A 24 8.39 -14.72 13.00
C MET A 24 9.79 -14.19 13.33
N ASP A 25 9.90 -13.19 14.20
CA ASP A 25 11.17 -12.55 14.59
C ASP A 25 12.08 -12.24 13.39
N PHE A 26 11.48 -11.70 12.33
CA PHE A 26 12.13 -11.55 11.03
C PHE A 26 12.69 -10.14 10.84
N VAL A 27 11.94 -9.11 11.25
CA VAL A 27 12.24 -7.71 10.88
C VAL A 27 13.56 -7.22 11.46
N ALA A 28 13.84 -7.53 12.73
CA ALA A 28 15.07 -7.11 13.39
C ALA A 28 16.34 -7.71 12.72
N PRO A 29 16.48 -9.04 12.56
CA PRO A 29 17.65 -9.61 11.88
C PRO A 29 17.72 -9.20 10.40
N PHE A 30 16.59 -9.07 9.72
CA PHE A 30 16.52 -8.59 8.33
C PHE A 30 17.10 -7.18 8.20
N ALA A 31 16.62 -6.23 8.99
CA ALA A 31 17.09 -4.85 8.94
C ALA A 31 18.55 -4.70 9.37
N ALA A 32 19.01 -5.48 10.35
CA ALA A 32 20.43 -5.50 10.75
C ALA A 32 21.32 -6.02 9.61
N SER A 33 20.91 -7.10 8.96
CA SER A 33 21.66 -7.71 7.85
C SER A 33 21.74 -6.79 6.64
N LEU A 34 20.64 -6.16 6.24
CA LEU A 34 20.64 -5.22 5.11
C LEU A 34 21.60 -4.04 5.36
N ARG A 35 21.57 -3.43 6.55
CA ARG A 35 22.51 -2.35 6.91
C ARG A 35 23.95 -2.82 6.78
N HIS A 36 24.24 -4.01 7.31
CA HIS A 36 25.59 -4.56 7.29
C HIS A 36 26.07 -4.84 5.87
N TYR A 37 25.28 -5.55 5.06
CA TYR A 37 25.70 -5.93 3.71
C TYR A 37 25.76 -4.76 2.73
N ALA A 38 24.83 -3.80 2.81
CA ALA A 38 24.91 -2.61 1.97
C ALA A 38 26.20 -1.80 2.23
N TYR A 39 26.60 -1.68 3.50
CA TYR A 39 27.84 -0.99 3.84
C TYR A 39 29.08 -1.83 3.50
N ALA A 40 29.10 -3.11 3.88
CA ALA A 40 30.26 -3.97 3.70
C ALA A 40 30.56 -4.30 2.23
N ASP A 41 29.53 -4.47 1.39
CA ASP A 41 29.65 -4.82 -0.03
C ASP A 41 29.73 -3.58 -0.93
N ARG A 42 28.88 -2.57 -0.65
CA ARG A 42 28.71 -1.40 -1.54
C ARG A 42 29.16 -0.07 -0.94
N GLY A 43 29.59 -0.04 0.32
CA GLY A 43 29.99 1.20 1.00
C GLY A 43 28.84 2.18 1.28
N ARG A 44 27.58 1.77 1.13
CA ARG A 44 26.41 2.64 1.36
C ARG A 44 25.82 2.40 2.74
N SER A 45 25.73 3.47 3.54
CA SER A 45 25.04 3.42 4.84
C SER A 45 23.52 3.38 4.64
N LEU A 46 22.81 2.54 5.40
CA LEU A 46 21.34 2.48 5.40
C LEU A 46 20.74 2.95 6.73
N GLU A 47 19.78 3.87 6.64
CA GLU A 47 18.89 4.27 7.72
C GLU A 47 17.51 3.63 7.52
N ILE A 48 17.29 2.48 8.16
CA ILE A 48 16.00 1.78 8.08
C ILE A 48 15.07 2.23 9.22
N PHE A 49 13.97 2.87 8.85
CA PHE A 49 12.87 3.25 9.72
C PHE A 49 11.84 2.12 9.77
N LEU A 50 11.42 1.74 10.98
CA LEU A 50 10.38 0.72 11.20
C LEU A 50 9.06 1.40 11.51
N ASP A 51 7.96 0.82 11.06
CA ASP A 51 6.62 1.18 11.54
C ASP A 51 6.52 0.94 13.06
N ARG A 52 6.47 2.02 13.86
CA ARG A 52 6.24 2.00 15.32
C ARG A 52 4.94 2.71 15.65
N ASP A 53 3.98 1.97 16.22
CA ASP A 53 2.76 2.52 16.84
C ASP A 53 3.14 3.75 17.70
N ALA A 54 2.45 4.87 17.47
CA ALA A 54 2.43 6.10 18.27
C ALA A 54 3.37 7.28 17.94
N ILE A 55 4.24 7.21 16.93
CA ILE A 55 4.67 8.46 16.29
C ILE A 55 3.74 8.66 15.12
N GLY A 56 3.00 9.76 15.13
CA GLY A 56 2.03 10.14 14.11
C GLY A 56 2.68 10.30 12.74
N TRP A 57 3.11 9.21 12.12
CA TRP A 57 3.35 9.18 10.69
C TRP A 57 2.01 9.45 10.00
N GLY A 58 0.88 8.94 10.52
CA GLY A 58 -0.45 9.35 10.06
C GLY A 58 -0.67 10.86 9.90
N ASP A 59 -0.02 11.70 10.73
CA ASP A 59 -0.09 13.17 10.72
C ASP A 59 1.19 13.87 10.20
N LEU A 60 2.31 13.14 10.07
CA LEU A 60 3.63 13.61 9.57
C LEU A 60 4.02 13.01 8.21
N VAL A 61 3.20 12.11 7.64
CA VAL A 61 3.52 11.26 6.48
C VAL A 61 3.78 12.10 5.25
N GLN A 62 2.96 13.09 4.92
CA GLN A 62 3.12 13.74 3.61
C GLN A 62 4.36 14.64 3.52
N PRO A 63 4.70 15.50 4.50
CA PRO A 63 5.92 16.30 4.43
C PRO A 63 7.18 15.41 4.46
N VAL A 64 7.17 14.36 5.28
CA VAL A 64 8.30 13.41 5.38
C VAL A 64 8.37 12.53 4.14
N LEU A 65 7.27 12.02 3.58
CA LEU A 65 7.27 11.16 2.38
C LEU A 65 7.62 11.95 1.11
N ARG A 66 7.15 13.20 0.98
CA ARG A 66 7.60 14.13 -0.09
C ARG A 66 9.08 14.49 0.04
N SER A 67 9.54 14.77 1.26
CA SER A 67 10.97 14.98 1.54
C SER A 67 11.79 13.70 1.33
N ALA A 68 11.21 12.53 1.61
CA ALA A 68 11.84 11.22 1.56
C ALA A 68 12.04 10.76 0.12
N ILE A 69 11.07 10.99 -0.77
CA ILE A 69 11.23 10.67 -2.20
C ILE A 69 12.21 11.64 -2.87
N ARG A 70 12.21 12.92 -2.47
CA ARG A 70 13.26 13.88 -2.85
C ARG A 70 14.65 13.48 -2.31
N SER A 71 14.72 12.61 -1.30
CA SER A 71 15.96 12.05 -0.76
C SER A 71 16.14 10.56 -1.11
N ALA A 72 15.55 10.08 -2.21
CA ALA A 72 15.65 8.69 -2.71
C ALA A 72 15.34 7.60 -1.66
N THR A 73 14.30 7.80 -0.85
CA THR A 73 13.89 6.83 0.17
C THR A 73 13.25 5.61 -0.47
N VAL A 74 13.70 4.42 -0.08
CA VAL A 74 13.17 3.13 -0.52
C VAL A 74 11.99 2.71 0.36
N LEU A 75 10.91 2.23 -0.24
CA LEU A 75 9.86 1.46 0.45
C LEU A 75 10.17 -0.03 0.36
N LEU A 76 10.35 -0.68 1.51
CA LEU A 76 10.56 -2.12 1.67
C LEU A 76 9.34 -2.75 2.34
N PRO A 77 8.29 -3.13 1.60
CA PRO A 77 7.18 -3.85 2.19
C PRO A 77 7.57 -5.32 2.39
N VAL A 78 7.52 -5.79 3.65
CA VAL A 78 7.68 -7.20 4.02
C VAL A 78 6.30 -7.85 4.00
N LEU A 79 6.07 -8.65 2.98
CA LEU A 79 4.77 -9.16 2.60
C LEU A 79 4.48 -10.51 3.25
N THR A 80 3.29 -10.54 3.84
CA THR A 80 2.57 -11.73 4.28
C THR A 80 1.13 -11.63 3.78
N ARG A 81 0.31 -12.68 3.94
CA ARG A 81 -1.12 -12.56 3.62
C ARG A 81 -1.79 -11.47 4.45
N ARG A 82 -1.41 -11.29 5.72
CA ARG A 82 -2.01 -10.27 6.59
C ARG A 82 -1.64 -8.85 6.17
N TYR A 83 -0.48 -8.63 5.56
CA TYR A 83 -0.06 -7.31 5.06
C TYR A 83 -1.18 -6.63 4.27
N PHE A 84 -1.80 -7.38 3.35
CA PHE A 84 -2.85 -6.87 2.45
C PHE A 84 -4.17 -6.54 3.15
N ASP A 85 -4.39 -7.00 4.39
CA ASP A 85 -5.59 -6.70 5.16
C ASP A 85 -5.40 -5.47 6.10
N ARG A 86 -4.14 -5.05 6.30
CA ARG A 86 -3.79 -3.94 7.21
C ARG A 86 -4.04 -2.59 6.54
N PRO A 87 -4.84 -1.71 7.16
CA PRO A 87 -5.13 -0.40 6.57
C PRO A 87 -3.88 0.48 6.42
N TYR A 88 -2.96 0.43 7.37
CA TYR A 88 -1.75 1.26 7.33
C TYR A 88 -0.78 0.78 6.24
N CYS A 89 -0.49 -0.53 6.16
CA CYS A 89 0.34 -1.12 5.09
C CYS A 89 -0.17 -0.75 3.68
N ARG A 90 -1.48 -0.87 3.45
CA ARG A 90 -2.10 -0.50 2.17
C ARG A 90 -1.97 1.00 1.89
N LYS A 91 -2.25 1.84 2.90
CA LYS A 91 -2.11 3.31 2.78
C LYS A 91 -0.67 3.68 2.39
N GLU A 92 0.32 3.14 3.09
CA GLU A 92 1.74 3.41 2.83
C GLU A 92 2.15 2.97 1.42
N LEU A 93 1.74 1.76 1.02
CA LEU A 93 2.01 1.23 -0.32
C LEU A 93 1.46 2.14 -1.41
N PHE A 94 0.18 2.53 -1.33
CA PHE A 94 -0.46 3.37 -2.36
C PHE A 94 0.12 4.77 -2.42
N LEU A 95 0.35 5.40 -1.27
CA LEU A 95 0.95 6.73 -1.21
C LEU A 95 2.34 6.74 -1.82
N PHE A 96 3.19 5.79 -1.42
CA PHE A 96 4.54 5.68 -1.98
C PHE A 96 4.51 5.35 -3.47
N TYR A 97 3.70 4.36 -3.88
CA TYR A 97 3.58 3.95 -5.28
C TYR A 97 3.22 5.12 -6.18
N ASN A 98 2.23 5.93 -5.79
CA ASN A 98 1.78 7.08 -6.56
C ASN A 98 2.84 8.19 -6.61
N GLN A 99 3.49 8.49 -5.50
CA GLN A 99 4.54 9.51 -5.49
C GLN A 99 5.78 9.08 -6.27
N ALA A 100 6.22 7.82 -6.13
CA ALA A 100 7.33 7.26 -6.91
C ALA A 100 6.99 7.20 -8.40
N PHE A 101 5.72 6.98 -8.75
CA PHE A 101 5.25 7.04 -10.13
C PHE A 101 5.40 8.45 -10.71
N VAL A 102 4.93 9.48 -10.00
CA VAL A 102 5.01 10.88 -10.43
C VAL A 102 6.47 11.35 -10.52
N ALA A 103 7.32 10.92 -9.59
CA ALA A 103 8.73 11.25 -9.57
C ALA A 103 9.60 10.40 -10.53
N GLY A 104 9.01 9.45 -11.29
CA GLY A 104 9.75 8.60 -12.22
C GLY A 104 10.64 7.52 -11.57
N VAL A 105 10.65 7.41 -10.24
CA VAL A 105 11.55 6.53 -9.46
C VAL A 105 10.84 5.29 -8.94
N ARG A 106 10.08 4.63 -9.81
CA ARG A 106 9.25 3.46 -9.46
C ARG A 106 10.04 2.28 -8.88
N GLY A 107 11.34 2.20 -9.17
CA GLY A 107 12.26 1.19 -8.64
C GLY A 107 12.52 1.30 -7.13
N LEU A 108 12.18 2.43 -6.50
CA LEU A 108 12.32 2.58 -5.05
C LEU A 108 11.25 1.82 -4.24
N LEU A 109 10.29 1.17 -4.89
CA LEU A 109 9.39 0.21 -4.27
C LEU A 109 9.97 -1.19 -4.46
N LEU A 110 10.51 -1.78 -3.39
CA LEU A 110 11.20 -3.07 -3.42
C LEU A 110 10.50 -4.11 -2.53
N PRO A 111 9.51 -4.85 -3.05
CA PRO A 111 8.73 -5.79 -2.26
C PRO A 111 9.52 -7.05 -1.88
N VAL A 112 9.39 -7.44 -0.61
CA VAL A 112 10.02 -8.63 -0.05
C VAL A 112 8.95 -9.60 0.44
N VAL A 113 8.85 -10.78 -0.16
CA VAL A 113 7.83 -11.79 0.16
C VAL A 113 8.37 -12.78 1.18
N LEU A 114 7.83 -12.68 2.40
CA LEU A 114 8.14 -13.61 3.48
C LEU A 114 7.23 -14.84 3.42
N LEU A 115 5.91 -14.61 3.30
CA LEU A 115 4.89 -15.66 3.22
C LEU A 115 3.73 -15.22 2.32
N GLY A 116 2.94 -16.19 1.83
CA GLY A 116 1.74 -15.90 1.04
C GLY A 116 2.02 -15.65 -0.43
N ASP A 117 3.10 -16.23 -0.97
CA ASP A 117 3.45 -16.22 -2.38
C ASP A 117 2.31 -16.70 -3.28
N SER A 118 1.52 -17.68 -2.83
CA SER A 118 0.32 -18.16 -3.55
C SER A 118 -0.79 -17.12 -3.70
N PHE A 119 -0.75 -16.01 -2.96
CA PHE A 119 -1.71 -14.91 -3.09
C PHE A 119 -1.26 -13.87 -4.13
N LEU A 120 -0.01 -13.92 -4.58
CA LEU A 120 0.59 -12.96 -5.51
C LEU A 120 0.49 -13.47 -6.95
N THR A 121 -0.71 -13.40 -7.49
CA THR A 121 -1.02 -13.86 -8.85
C THR A 121 -1.50 -12.69 -9.71
N GLU A 122 -1.29 -12.79 -11.03
CA GLU A 122 -1.70 -11.73 -11.99
C GLU A 122 -3.22 -11.57 -12.07
N ASP A 123 -3.96 -12.65 -11.83
CA ASP A 123 -5.42 -12.69 -11.81
C ASP A 123 -6.02 -12.20 -10.48
N ASN A 124 -5.20 -11.89 -9.47
CA ASN A 124 -5.69 -11.33 -8.22
C ASN A 124 -6.23 -9.91 -8.45
N PRO A 125 -7.52 -9.64 -8.17
CA PRO A 125 -8.13 -8.34 -8.40
C PRO A 125 -7.74 -7.25 -7.38
N ASP A 126 -7.13 -7.63 -6.24
CA ASP A 126 -6.68 -6.67 -5.22
C ASP A 126 -5.56 -5.79 -5.77
N LEU A 127 -5.80 -4.47 -5.83
CA LEU A 127 -4.86 -3.49 -6.35
C LEU A 127 -3.50 -3.52 -5.65
N ALA A 128 -3.47 -3.75 -4.33
CA ALA A 128 -2.21 -3.83 -3.58
C ALA A 128 -1.37 -5.03 -4.03
N VAL A 129 -2.02 -6.15 -4.36
CA VAL A 129 -1.36 -7.33 -4.90
C VAL A 129 -0.85 -7.05 -6.32
N GLN A 130 -1.68 -6.45 -7.17
CA GLN A 130 -1.28 -6.11 -8.54
C GLN A 130 -0.06 -5.20 -8.59
N ILE A 131 0.00 -4.19 -7.71
CA ILE A 131 1.17 -3.30 -7.58
C ILE A 131 2.44 -4.09 -7.24
N VAL A 132 2.34 -5.05 -6.32
CA VAL A 132 3.47 -5.90 -5.91
C VAL A 132 3.91 -6.82 -7.06
N VAL A 133 2.97 -7.51 -7.70
CA VAL A 133 3.26 -8.44 -8.80
C VAL A 133 3.97 -7.72 -9.96
N GLN A 134 3.53 -6.50 -10.29
CA GLN A 134 4.15 -5.68 -11.34
C GLN A 134 5.58 -5.18 -11.03
N ARG A 135 6.04 -5.25 -9.77
CA ARG A 135 7.31 -4.64 -9.33
C ARG A 135 8.46 -5.62 -9.17
N GLN A 136 8.28 -6.89 -9.57
CA GLN A 136 9.24 -7.99 -9.35
C GLN A 136 9.67 -8.08 -7.88
N PHE A 137 9.00 -8.94 -7.12
CA PHE A 137 9.28 -9.11 -5.70
C PHE A 137 10.40 -10.13 -5.43
N HIS A 138 11.06 -10.01 -4.28
CA HIS A 138 12.06 -10.97 -3.83
C HIS A 138 11.51 -11.88 -2.73
N SER A 139 11.55 -13.19 -2.93
CA SER A 139 11.18 -14.15 -1.88
C SER A 139 12.32 -14.36 -0.88
N VAL A 140 12.02 -14.20 0.41
CA VAL A 140 12.95 -14.44 1.53
C VAL A 140 12.55 -15.65 2.36
N ARG A 141 11.51 -16.38 1.94
CA ARG A 141 10.93 -17.50 2.69
C ARG A 141 11.96 -18.55 3.10
N GLN A 142 12.80 -19.00 2.15
CA GLN A 142 13.81 -20.02 2.43
C GLN A 142 14.90 -19.52 3.37
N ALA A 143 15.36 -18.28 3.19
CA ALA A 143 16.32 -17.65 4.09
C ALA A 143 15.79 -17.56 5.53
N TRP A 144 14.51 -17.20 5.69
CA TRP A 144 13.85 -17.18 7.00
C TRP A 144 13.73 -18.58 7.61
N LEU A 145 13.31 -19.60 6.84
CA LEU A 145 13.19 -20.99 7.31
C LEU A 145 14.52 -21.58 7.78
N GLU A 146 15.62 -21.28 7.08
CA GLU A 146 16.97 -21.73 7.47
C GLU A 146 17.60 -20.89 8.60
N GLY A 147 17.05 -19.71 8.85
CA GLY A 147 17.42 -18.83 9.96
C GLY A 147 18.60 -17.88 9.66
N PRO A 148 18.79 -16.83 10.51
CA PRO A 148 19.72 -15.73 10.23
C PRO A 148 21.21 -16.09 10.14
N SER A 149 21.61 -17.23 10.70
CA SER A 149 23.01 -17.69 10.68
C SER A 149 23.33 -18.56 9.44
N SER A 150 22.33 -18.88 8.62
CA SER A 150 22.48 -19.80 7.49
C SER A 150 23.28 -19.19 6.33
N PRO A 151 23.94 -20.03 5.49
CA PRO A 151 24.48 -19.57 4.21
C PRO A 151 23.41 -18.97 3.30
N GLN A 152 22.19 -19.53 3.30
CA GLN A 152 21.08 -19.02 2.49
C GLN A 152 20.69 -17.61 2.90
N TRP A 153 20.56 -17.33 4.20
CA TRP A 153 20.30 -15.99 4.72
C TRP A 153 21.33 -14.97 4.22
N ARG A 154 22.62 -15.29 4.37
CA ARG A 154 23.71 -14.41 3.96
C ARG A 154 23.66 -14.10 2.46
N ARG A 155 23.43 -15.11 1.60
CA ARG A 155 23.28 -14.91 0.15
C ARG A 155 22.08 -14.05 -0.19
N THR A 156 20.92 -14.31 0.43
CA THR A 156 19.70 -13.55 0.19
C THR A 156 19.84 -12.10 0.63
N MET A 157 20.40 -11.84 1.82
CA MET A 157 20.60 -10.48 2.32
C MET A 157 21.64 -9.70 1.52
N LEU A 158 22.72 -10.35 1.08
CA LEU A 158 23.71 -9.74 0.18
C LEU A 158 23.07 -9.34 -1.15
N SER A 159 22.30 -10.23 -1.77
CA SER A 159 21.61 -9.95 -3.04
C SER A 159 20.59 -8.81 -2.89
N LEU A 160 19.81 -8.80 -1.81
CA LEU A 160 18.83 -7.75 -1.54
C LEU A 160 19.49 -6.40 -1.26
N ALA A 161 20.57 -6.37 -0.50
CA ALA A 161 21.32 -5.16 -0.22
C ALA A 161 21.90 -4.55 -1.51
N GLY A 162 22.45 -5.39 -2.40
CA GLY A 162 22.91 -4.97 -3.72
C GLY A 162 21.77 -4.37 -4.56
N ALA A 163 20.67 -5.10 -4.71
CA ALA A 163 19.50 -4.63 -5.47
C ALA A 163 18.92 -3.31 -4.92
N LEU A 164 18.92 -3.15 -3.59
CA LEU A 164 18.49 -1.92 -2.94
C LEU A 164 19.40 -0.74 -3.29
N VAL A 165 20.71 -0.93 -3.21
CA VAL A 165 21.69 0.12 -3.56
C VAL A 165 21.56 0.48 -5.05
N ASP A 166 21.46 -0.51 -5.94
CA ASP A 166 21.32 -0.29 -7.37
C ASP A 166 20.06 0.53 -7.70
N ALA A 167 18.91 0.19 -7.09
CA ALA A 167 17.66 0.91 -7.29
C ALA A 167 17.74 2.38 -6.81
N VAL A 168 18.50 2.65 -5.75
CA VAL A 168 18.69 4.01 -5.23
C VAL A 168 19.62 4.81 -6.11
N GLU A 169 20.73 4.23 -6.57
CA GLU A 169 21.66 4.89 -7.48
C GLU A 169 20.99 5.23 -8.82
N GLU A 170 20.18 4.31 -9.36
CA GLU A 170 19.34 4.57 -10.54
C GLU A 170 18.35 5.71 -10.28
N ALA A 171 17.71 5.74 -9.12
CA ALA A 171 16.77 6.79 -8.74
C ALA A 171 17.44 8.16 -8.54
N GLU A 172 18.62 8.21 -7.90
CA GLU A 172 19.43 9.42 -7.73
C GLU A 172 19.81 10.03 -9.10
N LEU A 173 20.16 9.18 -10.07
CA LEU A 173 20.39 9.60 -11.45
C LEU A 173 19.11 10.12 -12.12
N ALA A 174 17.98 9.41 -11.96
CA ALA A 174 16.71 9.81 -12.57
C ALA A 174 16.16 11.13 -12.01
N LEU A 175 16.29 11.37 -10.71
CA LEU A 175 15.84 12.61 -10.04
C LEU A 175 16.63 13.85 -10.45
N SER A 176 17.79 13.67 -11.10
CA SER A 176 18.56 14.78 -11.67
C SER A 176 17.94 15.36 -12.96
N VAL A 177 16.93 14.69 -13.52
CA VAL A 177 16.20 15.11 -14.72
C VAL A 177 14.81 15.64 -14.32
N PRO A 178 14.36 16.81 -14.83
CA PRO A 178 13.02 17.31 -14.54
C PRO A 178 11.94 16.32 -15.04
N PRO A 179 10.86 16.10 -14.26
CA PRO A 179 9.77 15.25 -14.70
C PRO A 179 9.07 15.86 -15.92
N ALA A 180 8.74 15.02 -16.90
CA ALA A 180 7.94 15.43 -18.05
C ALA A 180 6.49 15.71 -17.61
N LEU A 181 5.96 16.88 -17.98
CA LEU A 181 4.57 17.23 -17.74
C LEU A 181 3.67 16.38 -18.64
N THR A 182 2.70 15.69 -18.04
CA THR A 182 1.66 14.96 -18.78
C THR A 182 0.51 15.90 -19.12
N ASP A 183 0.15 15.96 -20.40
CA ASP A 183 -1.06 16.63 -20.90
C ASP A 183 -2.27 15.71 -20.67
N THR A 184 -2.84 15.76 -19.47
CA THR A 184 -4.06 15.00 -19.12
C THR A 184 -5.14 16.00 -18.74
N ASP A 185 -6.33 15.85 -19.33
CA ASP A 185 -7.49 16.64 -18.96
C ASP A 185 -7.96 16.26 -17.54
N VAL A 186 -7.45 17.01 -16.56
CA VAL A 186 -7.72 16.80 -15.13
C VAL A 186 -9.20 16.94 -14.83
N SER A 187 -9.90 17.87 -15.50
CA SER A 187 -11.32 18.11 -15.25
C SER A 187 -12.14 16.89 -15.65
N ALA A 188 -11.90 16.37 -16.86
CA ALA A 188 -12.64 15.20 -17.35
C ALA A 188 -12.40 13.95 -16.48
N GLU A 189 -11.20 13.76 -15.93
CA GLU A 189 -10.93 12.66 -15.00
C GLU A 189 -11.63 12.83 -13.65
N LEU A 190 -11.71 14.06 -13.13
CA LEU A 190 -12.44 14.35 -11.88
C LEU A 190 -13.94 14.18 -12.04
N ASP A 191 -14.51 14.52 -13.21
CA ASP A 191 -15.92 14.30 -13.52
C ASP A 191 -16.25 12.80 -13.61
N ARG A 192 -15.38 12.03 -14.28
CA ARG A 192 -15.46 10.55 -14.29
C ARG A 192 -15.42 9.98 -12.88
N PHE A 193 -14.47 10.42 -12.06
CA PHE A 193 -14.35 9.98 -10.67
C PHE A 193 -15.60 10.28 -9.85
N THR A 194 -16.22 11.45 -10.04
CA THR A 194 -17.47 11.80 -9.37
C THR A 194 -18.60 10.82 -9.72
N THR A 195 -18.67 10.40 -10.99
CA THR A 195 -19.64 9.38 -11.45
C THR A 195 -19.36 8.01 -10.82
N ASP A 196 -18.08 7.61 -10.73
CA ASP A 196 -17.66 6.36 -10.08
C ASP A 196 -18.05 6.35 -8.58
N VAL A 197 -17.88 7.49 -7.91
CA VAL A 197 -18.26 7.69 -6.49
C VAL A 197 -19.75 7.51 -6.28
N GLN A 198 -20.58 8.15 -7.10
CA GLN A 198 -22.04 8.03 -7.01
C GLN A 198 -22.50 6.57 -7.19
N THR A 199 -21.89 5.87 -8.15
CA THR A 199 -22.16 4.44 -8.41
C THR A 199 -21.80 3.57 -7.21
N MET A 200 -20.61 3.78 -6.62
CA MET A 200 -20.16 3.07 -5.43
C MET A 200 -21.06 3.32 -4.22
N ILE A 201 -21.45 4.57 -3.97
CA ILE A 201 -22.36 4.93 -2.87
C ILE A 201 -23.72 4.28 -3.06
N GLY A 202 -24.26 4.33 -4.28
CA GLY A 202 -25.53 3.67 -4.64
C GLY A 202 -25.50 2.16 -4.38
N THR A 203 -24.45 1.49 -4.85
CA THR A 203 -24.26 0.04 -4.64
C THR A 203 -24.12 -0.29 -3.15
N THR A 204 -23.31 0.47 -2.42
CA THR A 204 -23.11 0.26 -0.97
C THR A 204 -24.43 0.38 -0.22
N ARG A 205 -25.24 1.40 -0.52
CA ARG A 205 -26.55 1.60 0.10
C ARG A 205 -27.51 0.45 -0.20
N SER A 206 -27.56 -0.01 -1.45
CA SER A 206 -28.38 -1.17 -1.85
C SER A 206 -27.98 -2.42 -1.08
N VAL A 207 -26.68 -2.75 -1.06
CA VAL A 207 -26.18 -3.97 -0.40
C VAL A 207 -26.41 -3.94 1.10
N VAL A 208 -26.20 -2.79 1.75
CA VAL A 208 -26.48 -2.64 3.20
C VAL A 208 -27.98 -2.84 3.48
N SER A 209 -28.87 -2.29 2.65
CA SER A 209 -30.32 -2.49 2.79
C SER A 209 -30.72 -3.95 2.60
N GLU A 210 -30.16 -4.63 1.60
CA GLU A 210 -30.39 -6.07 1.37
C GLU A 210 -29.92 -6.89 2.57
N PHE A 211 -28.73 -6.60 3.09
CA PHE A 211 -28.19 -7.28 4.26
C PHE A 211 -29.06 -7.10 5.50
N GLN A 212 -29.57 -5.89 5.74
CA GLN A 212 -30.50 -5.59 6.83
C GLN A 212 -31.81 -6.36 6.70
N SER A 213 -32.34 -6.51 5.48
CA SER A 213 -33.59 -7.25 5.23
C SER A 213 -33.43 -8.77 5.41
N LEU A 214 -32.21 -9.28 5.27
CA LEU A 214 -31.88 -10.70 5.32
C LEU A 214 -31.27 -11.15 6.68
N VAL A 215 -31.21 -10.26 7.67
CA VAL A 215 -30.72 -10.61 9.02
C VAL A 215 -31.57 -11.73 9.61
N GLY A 216 -30.93 -12.87 9.93
CA GLY A 216 -31.61 -14.06 10.45
C GLY A 216 -32.19 -15.00 9.38
N GLY A 217 -32.02 -14.67 8.09
CA GLY A 217 -32.37 -15.52 6.95
C GLY A 217 -31.20 -16.38 6.44
N ASP A 218 -31.38 -16.98 5.26
CA ASP A 218 -30.35 -17.81 4.61
C ASP A 218 -29.12 -16.97 4.20
N PRO A 219 -27.92 -17.25 4.76
CA PRO A 219 -26.69 -16.54 4.42
C PRO A 219 -26.31 -16.61 2.94
N ALA A 220 -26.73 -17.63 2.21
CA ALA A 220 -26.45 -17.77 0.79
C ALA A 220 -27.00 -16.60 -0.02
N LEU A 221 -28.13 -16.02 0.41
CA LEU A 221 -28.79 -14.87 -0.23
C LEU A 221 -27.97 -13.58 -0.13
N LEU A 222 -27.02 -13.50 0.80
CA LEU A 222 -26.11 -12.34 0.95
C LEU A 222 -24.99 -12.33 -0.08
N THR A 223 -24.72 -13.48 -0.73
CA THR A 223 -23.54 -13.66 -1.60
C THR A 223 -23.53 -12.74 -2.82
N PRO A 224 -24.65 -12.60 -3.58
CA PRO A 224 -24.66 -11.68 -4.72
C PRO A 224 -24.40 -10.23 -4.31
N GLY A 225 -24.97 -9.79 -3.19
CA GLY A 225 -24.73 -8.44 -2.64
C GLY A 225 -23.27 -8.23 -2.23
N ALA A 226 -22.66 -9.23 -1.57
CA ALA A 226 -21.25 -9.20 -1.20
C ALA A 226 -20.32 -9.03 -2.41
N HIS A 227 -20.56 -9.78 -3.50
CA HIS A 227 -19.80 -9.64 -4.73
C HIS A 227 -19.99 -8.26 -5.36
N ARG A 228 -21.23 -7.75 -5.47
CA ARG A 228 -21.47 -6.41 -6.04
C ARG A 228 -20.76 -5.31 -5.25
N LEU A 229 -20.79 -5.36 -3.91
CA LEU A 229 -20.04 -4.41 -3.09
C LEU A 229 -18.53 -4.51 -3.37
N ARG A 230 -18.01 -5.73 -3.44
CA ARG A 230 -16.58 -5.95 -3.67
C ARG A 230 -16.11 -5.38 -5.01
N GLU A 231 -16.79 -5.69 -6.10
CA GLU A 231 -16.43 -5.17 -7.42
C GLU A 231 -16.52 -3.63 -7.46
N ALA A 232 -17.61 -3.04 -6.94
CA ALA A 232 -17.77 -1.59 -6.88
C ALA A 232 -16.68 -0.91 -6.03
N ALA A 233 -16.30 -1.53 -4.91
CA ALA A 233 -15.25 -1.03 -4.03
C ALA A 233 -13.85 -1.13 -4.64
N TRP A 234 -13.55 -2.21 -5.38
CA TRP A 234 -12.28 -2.32 -6.11
C TRP A 234 -12.17 -1.29 -7.24
N THR A 235 -13.25 -1.08 -7.99
CA THR A 235 -13.29 -0.01 -9.01
C THR A 235 -13.04 1.34 -8.36
N PHE A 236 -13.74 1.66 -7.27
CA PHE A 236 -13.52 2.91 -6.53
C PHE A 236 -12.08 3.05 -6.01
N GLU A 237 -11.51 1.99 -5.40
CA GLU A 237 -10.12 2.01 -4.89
C GLU A 237 -9.12 2.31 -6.00
N ARG A 238 -9.25 1.63 -7.16
CA ARG A 238 -8.40 1.86 -8.32
C ARG A 238 -8.51 3.29 -8.83
N ARG A 239 -9.73 3.80 -8.98
CA ARG A 239 -9.98 5.16 -9.46
C ARG A 239 -9.47 6.20 -8.47
N ALA A 240 -9.63 6.00 -7.17
CA ALA A 240 -9.07 6.88 -6.15
C ALA A 240 -7.54 6.93 -6.23
N VAL A 241 -6.87 5.79 -6.43
CA VAL A 241 -5.40 5.73 -6.60
C VAL A 241 -4.96 6.42 -7.90
N GLU A 242 -5.70 6.27 -8.99
CA GLU A 242 -5.41 6.95 -10.28
C GLU A 242 -5.57 8.47 -10.17
N VAL A 243 -6.67 8.95 -9.59
CA VAL A 243 -6.90 10.37 -9.35
C VAL A 243 -5.85 10.95 -8.39
N ASP A 244 -5.44 10.21 -7.36
CA ASP A 244 -4.35 10.64 -6.48
C ASP A 244 -3.04 10.87 -7.25
N ARG A 245 -2.70 10.00 -8.22
CA ARG A 245 -1.53 10.23 -9.09
C ARG A 245 -1.68 11.52 -9.88
N LEU A 246 -2.85 11.73 -10.48
CA LEU A 246 -3.13 12.89 -11.30
C LEU A 246 -3.01 14.19 -10.48
N LEU A 247 -3.69 14.26 -9.34
CA LEU A 247 -3.63 15.41 -8.43
C LEU A 247 -2.20 15.71 -7.97
N ARG A 248 -1.40 14.68 -7.69
CA ARG A 248 0.02 14.84 -7.32
C ARG A 248 0.89 15.32 -8.48
N ALA A 249 0.62 14.86 -9.69
CA ALA A 249 1.37 15.25 -10.89
C ALA A 249 1.08 16.70 -11.29
N THR A 250 -0.17 17.14 -11.17
CA THR A 250 -0.61 18.45 -11.66
C THR A 250 -0.69 19.52 -10.56
N GLY A 251 -0.61 19.13 -9.28
CA GLY A 251 -0.86 20.03 -8.15
C GLY A 251 -2.32 20.48 -8.04
N SER A 252 -3.23 19.86 -8.79
CA SER A 252 -4.66 20.15 -8.72
C SER A 252 -5.29 19.63 -7.43
N SER A 253 -6.49 20.11 -7.10
CA SER A 253 -7.28 19.67 -5.95
C SER A 253 -8.63 19.11 -6.38
N CYS A 254 -9.14 18.12 -5.66
CA CYS A 254 -10.52 17.65 -5.83
C CYS A 254 -11.50 18.59 -5.11
N ALA A 255 -12.77 18.60 -5.53
CA ALA A 255 -13.82 19.43 -4.93
C ALA A 255 -14.04 19.06 -3.44
N PRO A 256 -13.97 20.02 -2.49
CA PRO A 256 -14.09 19.75 -1.05
C PRO A 256 -15.36 18.99 -0.66
N ALA A 257 -16.48 19.28 -1.33
CA ALA A 257 -17.77 18.63 -1.08
C ALA A 257 -17.73 17.11 -1.35
N VAL A 258 -17.14 16.70 -2.48
CA VAL A 258 -17.00 15.29 -2.87
C VAL A 258 -16.10 14.56 -1.87
N THR A 259 -14.97 15.16 -1.50
CA THR A 259 -14.08 14.59 -0.47
C THR A 259 -14.77 14.48 0.89
N ALA A 260 -15.54 15.49 1.31
CA ALA A 260 -16.22 15.46 2.61
C ALA A 260 -17.31 14.38 2.66
N GLU A 261 -18.11 14.24 1.60
CA GLU A 261 -19.12 13.18 1.48
C GLU A 261 -18.48 11.79 1.60
N LEU A 262 -17.42 11.54 0.84
CA LEU A 262 -16.68 10.27 0.90
C LEU A 262 -16.12 9.99 2.29
N LEU A 263 -15.47 10.97 2.92
CA LEU A 263 -14.87 10.80 4.24
C LEU A 263 -15.91 10.54 5.34
N SER A 264 -17.15 11.01 5.17
CA SER A 264 -18.25 10.71 6.08
C SER A 264 -18.59 9.21 6.17
N LEU A 265 -18.24 8.43 5.13
CA LEU A 265 -18.49 6.98 5.09
C LEU A 265 -17.49 6.18 5.93
N LEU A 266 -16.30 6.73 6.17
CA LEU A 266 -15.18 6.01 6.76
C LEU A 266 -15.47 5.41 8.15
N PRO A 267 -16.15 6.11 9.09
CA PRO A 267 -16.55 5.53 10.37
C PRO A 267 -17.47 4.31 10.21
N GLY A 268 -18.45 4.39 9.30
CA GLY A 268 -19.38 3.29 9.02
C GLY A 268 -18.68 2.06 8.46
N VAL A 269 -17.79 2.24 7.49
CA VAL A 269 -16.98 1.14 6.92
C VAL A 269 -16.12 0.47 7.99
N ARG A 270 -15.49 1.25 8.89
CA ARG A 270 -14.71 0.71 10.01
C ARG A 270 -15.55 -0.08 10.99
N ALA A 271 -16.77 0.40 11.30
CA ALA A 271 -17.70 -0.30 12.16
C ALA A 271 -18.11 -1.65 11.54
N LEU A 272 -18.45 -1.67 10.25
CA LEU A 272 -18.79 -2.90 9.51
C LEU A 272 -17.63 -3.90 9.46
N LEU A 273 -16.41 -3.45 9.21
CA LEU A 273 -15.22 -4.31 9.24
C LEU A 273 -14.96 -4.89 10.65
N THR A 274 -15.35 -4.17 11.70
CA THR A 274 -15.20 -4.66 13.08
C THR A 274 -16.28 -5.69 13.41
N SER A 275 -17.54 -5.40 13.08
CA SER A 275 -18.69 -6.27 13.40
C SER A 275 -18.67 -7.59 12.62
N THR A 276 -18.24 -7.57 11.36
CA THR A 276 -18.19 -8.77 10.49
C THR A 276 -17.05 -9.73 10.83
N ARG A 277 -16.09 -9.32 11.66
CA ARG A 277 -14.94 -10.16 12.05
C ARG A 277 -15.34 -11.43 12.80
N ARG A 278 -16.41 -11.38 13.60
CA ARG A 278 -16.93 -12.54 14.34
C ARG A 278 -17.71 -13.49 13.43
N ALA A 279 -18.33 -12.98 12.38
CA ALA A 279 -19.11 -13.80 11.44
C ALA A 279 -18.22 -14.74 10.60
N GLU A 280 -16.91 -14.45 10.45
CA GLU A 280 -15.93 -15.36 9.84
C GLU A 280 -15.71 -16.65 10.66
N ALA A 281 -15.97 -16.60 11.97
CA ALA A 281 -15.86 -17.74 12.88
C ALA A 281 -17.12 -18.63 12.91
N ALA A 282 -18.15 -18.29 12.11
CA ALA A 282 -19.37 -19.08 11.97
C ALA A 282 -19.16 -20.31 11.06
N ASP A 283 -20.25 -20.90 10.56
CA ASP A 283 -20.20 -22.02 9.62
C ASP A 283 -19.55 -21.64 8.27
N ALA A 284 -19.25 -22.66 7.45
CA ALA A 284 -18.52 -22.46 6.20
C ALA A 284 -19.23 -21.57 5.17
N PRO A 285 -20.55 -21.69 4.93
CA PRO A 285 -21.27 -20.78 4.03
C PRO A 285 -21.19 -19.31 4.45
N VAL A 286 -21.50 -18.99 5.71
CA VAL A 286 -21.45 -17.61 6.22
C VAL A 286 -20.04 -17.04 6.09
N ARG A 287 -19.02 -17.83 6.46
CA ARG A 287 -17.62 -17.42 6.37
C ARG A 287 -17.22 -17.03 4.95
N ARG A 288 -17.61 -17.80 3.93
CA ARG A 288 -17.26 -17.49 2.52
C ARG A 288 -17.87 -16.17 2.07
N THR A 289 -19.16 -15.97 2.33
CA THR A 289 -19.85 -14.74 1.95
C THR A 289 -19.30 -13.52 2.69
N MET A 290 -19.01 -13.67 3.98
CA MET A 290 -18.43 -12.58 4.78
C MET A 290 -17.00 -12.25 4.36
N ALA A 291 -16.20 -13.23 3.92
CA ALA A 291 -14.87 -12.98 3.38
C ALA A 291 -14.95 -12.05 2.15
N VAL A 292 -15.81 -12.37 1.18
CA VAL A 292 -16.04 -11.53 -0.03
C VAL A 292 -16.52 -10.13 0.35
N PHE A 293 -17.46 -10.03 1.28
CA PHE A 293 -17.98 -8.74 1.75
C PHE A 293 -16.87 -7.88 2.38
N ARG A 294 -16.01 -8.51 3.19
CA ARG A 294 -14.91 -7.84 3.88
C ARG A 294 -13.78 -7.44 2.94
N GLU A 295 -13.53 -8.20 1.87
CA GLU A 295 -12.65 -7.77 0.77
C GLU A 295 -13.14 -6.43 0.21
N GLY A 296 -14.44 -6.33 -0.09
CA GLY A 296 -15.06 -5.08 -0.57
C GLY A 296 -14.93 -3.93 0.43
N LEU A 297 -15.26 -4.15 1.70
CA LEU A 297 -15.09 -3.12 2.73
C LEU A 297 -13.63 -2.71 2.93
N THR A 298 -12.68 -3.63 2.75
CA THR A 298 -11.24 -3.35 2.85
C THR A 298 -10.77 -2.48 1.70
N ALA A 299 -11.18 -2.77 0.47
CA ALA A 299 -10.92 -1.94 -0.70
C ALA A 299 -11.54 -0.54 -0.56
N LEU A 300 -12.81 -0.47 -0.14
CA LEU A 300 -13.52 0.79 0.10
C LEU A 300 -12.81 1.66 1.14
N ARG A 301 -12.45 1.07 2.30
CA ARG A 301 -11.68 1.76 3.34
C ARG A 301 -10.35 2.29 2.80
N SER A 302 -9.67 1.51 1.97
CA SER A 302 -8.36 1.87 1.42
C SER A 302 -8.45 3.01 0.42
N GLY A 303 -9.44 2.98 -0.50
CA GLY A 303 -9.74 4.11 -1.38
C GLY A 303 -10.10 5.39 -0.59
N LEU A 304 -10.91 5.28 0.47
CA LEU A 304 -11.23 6.41 1.35
C LEU A 304 -9.99 6.95 2.08
N CYS A 305 -9.05 6.08 2.47
CA CYS A 305 -7.77 6.52 3.05
C CYS A 305 -6.89 7.27 2.04
N VAL A 306 -6.93 6.90 0.76
CA VAL A 306 -6.27 7.64 -0.33
C VAL A 306 -6.91 9.03 -0.46
N VAL A 307 -8.25 9.09 -0.56
CA VAL A 307 -9.01 10.35 -0.63
C VAL A 307 -8.72 11.25 0.57
N LYS A 308 -8.63 10.68 1.78
CA LYS A 308 -8.26 11.44 2.99
C LYS A 308 -6.93 12.18 2.84
N SER A 309 -5.97 11.56 2.15
CA SER A 309 -4.65 12.14 1.95
C SER A 309 -4.63 13.35 1.01
N TRP A 310 -5.72 13.62 0.28
CA TRP A 310 -5.83 14.76 -0.62
C TRP A 310 -5.95 16.09 0.12
N ALA A 311 -6.53 16.08 1.34
CA ALA A 311 -6.58 17.26 2.20
C ALA A 311 -5.18 17.79 2.60
N GLU A 312 -4.15 16.95 2.41
CA GLU A 312 -2.75 17.23 2.73
C GLU A 312 -1.93 17.53 1.45
N LEU A 313 -2.58 17.68 0.29
CA LEU A 313 -1.95 18.19 -0.93
C LEU A 313 -1.70 19.70 -0.79
N PRO A 314 -0.53 20.22 -1.19
CA PRO A 314 -0.28 21.65 -1.18
C PRO A 314 -1.33 22.33 -2.05
N ASN A 315 -1.89 23.44 -1.55
CA ASN A 315 -2.74 24.28 -2.37
C ASN A 315 -1.91 24.76 -3.57
N PRO A 316 -2.47 24.84 -4.79
CA PRO A 316 -1.78 25.35 -5.98
C PRO A 316 -1.43 26.86 -5.93
N GLY A 317 -1.11 27.41 -4.75
CA GLY A 317 -0.75 28.81 -4.52
C GLY A 317 0.10 29.05 -3.26
N GLN A 318 0.78 28.02 -2.72
CA GLN A 318 1.78 28.13 -1.65
C GLN A 318 3.12 27.54 -2.07
#